data_AF-A0A1D8UT30-F1
#
_entry.id   AF-A0A1D8UT30-F1
#
_cell.length_a   1.000
_cell.length_b   1.000
_cell.length_c   1.000
_cell.angle_alpha   90.00
_cell.angle_beta   90.00
_cell.angle_gamma   90.00
#
_symmetry.space_group_name_H-M   'P 1'
#
loop_
_entity.id
_entity.type
_entity.pdbx_description
1 polymer ?
#
loop_
_entity_poly.entity_id
_entity_poly.type
_entity_poly.pdbx_seq_one_letter_code
_entity_poly.pdbx_strand_id
1 'polypeptide(L)'
;MLLRLSPWHQTRPRYRYLPPYAIHAGNPAKFIRYRFSPEIIDEFLKIGWWNWEEEKVNTLTPELLSRDIEAFVRAHRTDRK
;
A
#
# COMPACT_ATOMS: atom_id res chain seq x y z
N MET A 1 46.22 -4.64 17.18
CA MET A 1 45.49 -3.95 16.10
C MET A 1 44.00 -4.24 16.28
N LEU A 2 43.27 -3.39 17.00
CA LEU A 2 41.85 -3.57 17.30
C LEU A 2 41.04 -2.62 16.41
N LEU A 3 40.26 -3.19 15.48
CA LEU A 3 39.29 -2.44 14.70
C LEU A 3 38.18 -1.95 15.64
N ARG A 4 38.25 -0.66 16.00
CA ARG A 4 37.21 0.03 16.75
C ARG A 4 36.02 0.23 15.81
N LEU A 5 35.03 -0.64 15.89
CA LEU A 5 33.78 -0.51 15.14
C LEU A 5 33.15 0.85 15.47
N SER A 6 32.80 1.60 14.43
CA SER A 6 32.31 2.98 14.55
C SER A 6 30.92 3.00 15.22
N PRO A 7 30.62 3.96 16.13
CA PRO A 7 29.39 3.98 16.94
C PRO A 7 28.08 4.07 16.14
N TRP A 8 28.18 4.33 14.84
CA TRP A 8 27.06 4.55 13.92
C TRP A 8 26.20 3.31 13.61
N HIS A 9 26.46 2.17 14.25
CA HIS A 9 25.72 0.91 13.99
C HIS A 9 24.69 0.54 15.06
N GLN A 10 24.60 1.28 16.18
CA GLN A 10 23.79 0.84 17.34
C GLN A 10 22.34 1.35 17.39
N THR A 11 21.90 2.29 16.55
CA THR A 11 20.58 2.95 16.70
C THR A 11 19.72 3.01 15.43
N ARG A 12 19.86 2.04 14.51
CA ARG A 12 18.94 2.01 13.36
C ARG A 12 17.51 1.71 13.86
N PRO A 13 16.52 2.58 13.61
CA PRO A 13 15.15 2.30 14.04
C PRO A 13 14.68 1.00 13.37
N ARG A 14 14.14 0.08 14.17
CA ARG A 14 13.47 -1.12 13.64
C ARG A 14 12.37 -0.66 12.69
N TYR A 15 12.35 -1.21 11.46
CA TYR A 15 11.28 -0.92 10.51
C TYR A 15 9.93 -1.19 11.19
N ARG A 16 9.13 -0.13 11.34
CA ARG A 16 7.78 -0.22 11.91
C ARG A 16 6.84 -0.74 10.84
N TYR A 17 5.92 -1.63 11.22
CA TYR A 17 4.84 -2.06 10.35
C TYR A 17 4.07 -0.86 9.79
N LEU A 18 3.85 -0.83 8.49
CA LEU A 18 3.08 0.19 7.78
C LEU A 18 1.76 -0.43 7.31
N PRO A 19 0.59 0.05 7.79
CA PRO A 19 -0.69 -0.47 7.33
C PRO A 19 -0.90 -0.26 5.82
N PRO A 20 -1.66 -1.15 5.14
CA PRO A 20 -2.02 -0.97 3.74
C PRO A 20 -2.65 0.38 3.48
N TYR A 21 -2.29 1.00 2.34
CA TYR A 21 -2.80 2.30 1.92
C TYR A 21 -2.60 3.45 2.92
N ALA A 22 -1.76 3.30 3.95
CA ALA A 22 -1.39 4.37 4.87
C ALA A 22 -0.31 5.28 4.26
N ILE A 23 -0.49 6.59 4.41
CA ILE A 23 0.49 7.61 4.04
C ILE A 23 1.34 7.91 5.28
N HIS A 24 2.66 7.75 5.15
CA HIS A 24 3.66 8.15 6.15
C HIS A 24 4.68 9.09 5.53
N ALA A 25 5.23 10.03 6.31
CA ALA A 25 6.34 10.88 5.87
C ALA A 25 7.23 11.32 7.04
N GLY A 26 8.39 11.92 6.73
CA GLY A 26 9.38 12.41 7.69
C GLY A 26 10.55 11.43 7.94
N ASN A 27 11.54 11.88 8.71
CA ASN A 27 12.69 11.07 9.15
C ASN A 27 12.85 11.19 10.69
N PRO A 28 12.41 10.20 11.50
CA PRO A 28 11.75 8.95 11.10
C PRO A 28 10.31 9.16 10.60
N ALA A 29 9.82 8.24 9.77
CA ALA A 29 8.49 8.33 9.17
C ALA A 29 7.38 8.19 10.22
N LYS A 30 6.37 9.06 10.15
CA LYS A 30 5.17 9.06 11.01
C LYS A 30 3.91 8.93 10.18
N PHE A 31 2.87 8.30 10.75
CA PHE A 31 1.55 8.20 10.13
C PHE A 31 0.94 9.59 9.91
N ILE A 32 0.35 9.79 8.74
CA ILE A 32 -0.38 11.02 8.38
C ILE A 32 -1.87 10.73 8.26
N ARG A 33 -2.25 9.84 7.33
CA ARG A 33 -3.64 9.45 7.04
C ARG A 33 -3.69 8.21 6.15
N TYR A 34 -4.87 7.66 5.94
CA TYR A 34 -5.13 6.68 4.89
C TYR A 34 -5.45 7.34 3.54
N ARG A 35 -5.18 6.65 2.43
CA ARG A 35 -5.56 7.11 1.08
C ARG A 35 -7.07 7.01 0.84
N PHE A 36 -7.72 6.02 1.43
CA PHE A 36 -9.15 5.71 1.27
C PHE A 36 -9.78 5.39 2.63
N SER A 37 -11.11 5.23 2.66
CA SER A 37 -11.82 4.76 3.85
C SER A 37 -11.45 3.31 4.19
N PRO A 38 -11.60 2.88 5.45
CA PRO A 38 -11.32 1.50 5.86
C PRO A 38 -12.07 0.45 5.04
N GLU A 39 -13.32 0.73 4.68
CA GLU A 39 -14.18 -0.17 3.91
C GLU A 39 -13.66 -0.37 2.49
N ILE A 40 -13.22 0.72 1.84
CA ILE A 40 -12.61 0.66 0.50
C ILE A 40 -11.28 -0.09 0.52
N ILE A 41 -10.47 0.12 1.57
CA ILE A 41 -9.19 -0.60 1.73
C ILE A 41 -9.43 -2.10 1.87
N ASP A 42 -10.40 -2.50 2.70
CA ASP A 42 -10.75 -3.90 2.91
C ASP A 42 -11.20 -4.57 1.61
N GLU A 43 -12.08 -3.92 0.84
CA GLU A 43 -12.51 -4.43 -0.46
C GLU A 43 -11.35 -4.49 -1.47
N PHE A 44 -10.46 -3.48 -1.54
CA PHE A 44 -9.28 -3.55 -2.41
C PHE A 44 -8.36 -4.72 -2.10
N LEU A 45 -8.17 -5.02 -0.82
CA LEU A 45 -7.32 -6.12 -0.39
C LEU A 45 -7.93 -7.48 -0.76
N LYS A 46 -9.27 -7.60 -0.71
CA LYS A 46 -10.02 -8.79 -1.17
C LYS A 46 -10.01 -8.94 -2.69
N ILE A 47 -10.27 -7.86 -3.43
CA ILE A 47 -10.26 -7.82 -4.91
C ILE A 47 -8.86 -8.19 -5.40
N GLY A 48 -7.85 -7.48 -4.91
CA GLY A 48 -6.48 -7.84 -5.22
C GLY A 48 -6.08 -7.78 -6.66
N TRP A 49 -6.55 -6.75 -7.35
CA TRP A 49 -6.41 -6.59 -8.79
C TRP A 49 -4.98 -6.82 -9.33
N TRP A 50 -3.94 -6.60 -8.52
CA TRP A 50 -2.54 -6.87 -8.87
C TRP A 50 -2.21 -8.35 -9.07
N ASN A 51 -3.10 -9.27 -8.69
CA ASN A 51 -3.00 -10.70 -8.94
C ASN A 51 -3.72 -11.14 -10.23
N TRP A 52 -4.43 -10.25 -10.91
CA TRP A 52 -5.12 -10.58 -12.15
C TRP A 52 -4.14 -10.69 -13.32
N GLU A 53 -4.58 -11.39 -14.37
CA GLU A 53 -3.88 -11.42 -15.66
C GLU A 53 -3.62 -10.01 -16.20
N GLU A 54 -2.47 -9.83 -16.84
CA GLU A 54 -2.00 -8.52 -17.31
C GLU A 54 -3.00 -7.87 -18.28
N GLU A 55 -3.63 -8.65 -19.18
CA GLU A 55 -4.63 -8.13 -20.12
C GLU A 55 -5.84 -7.52 -19.39
N LYS A 56 -6.28 -8.14 -18.28
CA LYS A 56 -7.39 -7.63 -17.48
C LYS A 56 -7.01 -6.31 -16.83
N VAL A 57 -5.81 -6.22 -16.25
CA VAL A 57 -5.31 -4.99 -15.61
C VAL A 57 -5.16 -3.86 -16.62
N ASN A 58 -4.59 -4.14 -17.80
CA ASN A 58 -4.44 -3.15 -18.86
C ASN A 58 -5.79 -2.60 -19.33
N THR A 59 -6.78 -3.49 -19.50
CA THR A 59 -8.14 -3.10 -19.89
C THR A 59 -8.82 -2.21 -18.84
N LEU A 60 -8.62 -2.51 -17.56
CA LEU A 60 -9.25 -1.80 -16.43
C LEU A 60 -8.43 -0.61 -15.92
N THR A 61 -7.27 -0.32 -16.51
CA THR A 61 -6.39 0.78 -16.10
C THR A 61 -7.11 2.15 -16.09
N PRO A 62 -7.97 2.52 -17.06
CA PRO A 62 -8.71 3.78 -17.01
C PRO A 62 -9.60 3.90 -15.76
N GLU A 63 -10.17 2.79 -15.29
CA GLU A 63 -11.02 2.75 -14.10
C GLU A 63 -10.20 2.82 -12.82
N LEU A 64 -9.08 2.07 -12.75
CA LEU A 64 -8.13 2.10 -11.62
C LEU A 64 -7.52 3.49 -11.38
N LEU A 65 -7.34 4.27 -12.46
CA LEU A 65 -6.81 5.63 -12.42
C LEU A 65 -7.89 6.71 -12.31
N SER A 66 -9.16 6.31 -12.27
CA SER A 66 -10.28 7.24 -12.15
C SER A 66 -10.36 7.87 -10.75
N ARG A 67 -11.16 8.93 -10.63
CA ARG A 67 -11.47 9.55 -9.33
C ARG A 67 -12.57 8.81 -8.57
N ASP A 68 -13.34 7.96 -9.24
CA ASP A 68 -14.45 7.21 -8.65
C ASP A 68 -14.01 5.78 -8.33
N ILE A 69 -13.19 5.68 -7.29
CA ILE A 69 -12.65 4.41 -6.84
C ILE A 69 -13.74 3.50 -6.24
N GLU A 70 -14.84 4.09 -5.77
CA GLU A 70 -15.96 3.34 -5.21
C GLU A 70 -16.74 2.62 -6.30
N ALA A 71 -16.92 3.23 -7.47
CA ALA A 71 -17.50 2.57 -8.63
C ALA A 71 -16.69 1.34 -9.04
N PHE A 72 -15.36 1.47 -9.11
CA PHE A 72 -14.46 0.35 -9.37
C PHE A 72 -14.65 -0.78 -8.35
N VAL A 73 -14.64 -0.44 -7.05
CA VAL A 73 -14.85 -1.43 -5.98
C VAL A 73 -16.21 -2.11 -6.11
N ARG A 74 -17.29 -1.36 -6.36
CA ARG A 74 -18.64 -1.92 -6.52
C ARG A 74 -18.71 -2.89 -7.71
N ALA A 75 -18.10 -2.55 -8.83
CA ALA A 75 -18.10 -3.37 -10.04
C ALA A 75 -17.35 -4.71 -9.85
N HIS A 76 -16.29 -4.72 -9.03
CA HIS A 76 -15.39 -5.86 -8.90
C HIS A 76 -15.45 -6.58 -7.55
N ARG A 77 -16.47 -6.36 -6.71
CA ARG A 77 -16.59 -7.06 -5.40
C ARG A 77 -16.58 -8.58 -5.47
N THR A 78 -17.00 -9.14 -6.62
CA THR A 78 -17.04 -10.57 -6.89
C THR A 78 -15.69 -11.14 -7.32
N ASP A 79 -14.79 -10.28 -7.82
CA ASP A 79 -13.50 -10.66 -8.39
C ASP A 79 -12.44 -10.76 -7.28
N ARG A 80 -12.72 -11.59 -6.28
CA ARG A 80 -11.82 -11.81 -5.15
C ARG A 80 -10.60 -12.63 -5.61
N LYS A 81 -9.42 -12.32 -5.06
CA LYS A 81 -8.18 -13.09 -5.25
C LYS A 81 -8.37 -14.59 -5.06
#